data_AF-A0A2W2KVW9-F1
#
_entry.id   AF-A0A2W2KVW9-F1
#
_cell.length_a   1.000
_cell.length_b   1.000
_cell.length_c   1.000
_cell.angle_alpha   90.00
_cell.angle_beta   90.00
_cell.angle_gamma   90.00
#
_symmetry.space_group_name_H-M   'P 1'
#
loop_
_entity.id
_entity.type
_entity.pdbx_description
1 polymer ?
#
loop_
_entity_poly.entity_id
_entity_poly.type
_entity_poly.pdbx_seq_one_letter_code
_entity_poly.pdbx_strand_id
1 'polypeptide(L)' 'MRGEPASARRRGGGAPADKVRASCPDAVLDRLVGVKDTYDPTNLFRLNQDTRPSTGR' A
#
# COMPACT_ATOMS: atom_id res chain seq x y z
N MET A 1 -2.07 39.27 -15.12
CA MET A 1 -2.58 37.89 -14.97
C MET A 1 -1.54 37.10 -14.18
N ARG A 2 -1.82 36.74 -12.93
CA ARG A 2 -1.01 35.80 -12.14
C ARG A 2 -1.66 34.42 -12.24
N GLY A 3 -0.92 33.41 -12.71
CA GLY A 3 -1.40 32.04 -12.78
C GLY A 3 -1.41 31.40 -11.38
N GLU A 4 -2.53 30.79 -11.02
CA GLU A 4 -2.65 29.94 -9.83
C GLU A 4 -1.67 28.76 -9.95
N PRO A 5 -0.84 28.47 -8.92
CA PRO A 5 0.01 27.29 -8.95
C PRO A 5 -0.87 26.04 -8.87
N ALA A 6 -0.63 25.08 -9.76
CA ALA A 6 -1.28 23.78 -9.76
C ALA A 6 -1.14 23.15 -8.37
N SER A 7 -2.25 23.10 -7.64
CA SER A 7 -2.33 22.47 -6.33
C SER A 7 -1.94 21.00 -6.48
N ALA A 8 -0.79 20.64 -5.90
CA ALA A 8 -0.34 19.26 -5.84
C ALA A 8 -1.43 18.48 -5.09
N ARG A 9 -2.20 17.67 -5.81
CA ARG A 9 -3.18 16.76 -5.22
C ARG A 9 -2.40 15.80 -4.32
N ARG A 10 -2.45 16.08 -3.02
CA ARG A 10 -1.90 15.21 -1.98
C ARG A 10 -2.64 13.88 -2.09
N ARG A 11 -2.04 12.86 -2.72
CA ARG A 11 -2.54 11.49 -2.60
C ARG A 11 -2.34 11.11 -1.14
N GLY A 12 -3.43 11.15 -0.37
CA GLY A 12 -3.41 10.96 1.08
C GLY A 12 -2.89 9.58 1.46
N GLY A 13 -1.60 9.50 1.78
CA GLY A 13 -0.95 8.39 2.49
C GLY A 13 -1.38 8.35 3.95
N GLY A 14 -2.64 8.02 4.20
CA GLY A 14 -3.15 7.69 5.54
C GLY A 14 -3.26 6.19 5.68
N ALA A 15 -2.39 5.61 6.51
CA ALA A 15 -2.29 4.27 7.12
C ALA A 15 -2.75 3.02 6.30
N PRO A 16 -1.98 1.90 6.35
CA PRO A 16 -1.70 1.14 5.13
C PRO A 16 -2.62 -0.06 4.84
N ALA A 17 -3.15 -0.75 5.85
CA ALA A 17 -3.77 -2.05 5.63
C ALA A 17 -5.23 -1.98 5.14
N ASP A 18 -6.02 -1.07 5.71
CA ASP A 18 -7.48 -1.08 5.51
C ASP A 18 -7.88 -0.54 4.13
N LYS A 19 -7.09 0.37 3.56
CA LYS A 19 -7.32 0.89 2.20
C LYS A 19 -6.90 -0.07 1.10
N VAL A 20 -5.89 -0.91 1.35
CA VAL A 20 -5.48 -1.96 0.39
C VAL A 20 -6.59 -2.99 0.26
N ARG A 21 -7.16 -3.49 1.38
CA ARG A 21 -8.33 -4.39 1.35
C ARG A 21 -9.53 -3.79 0.62
N ALA A 22 -9.81 -2.51 0.85
CA ALA A 22 -10.94 -1.85 0.18
C ALA A 22 -10.78 -1.72 -1.34
N SER A 23 -9.55 -1.79 -1.86
CA SER A 23 -9.22 -1.58 -3.28
C SER A 23 -8.77 -2.86 -3.99
N CYS A 24 -8.59 -3.95 -3.25
CA CYS A 24 -7.99 -5.18 -3.73
C CYS A 24 -8.91 -6.35 -3.32
N PRO A 25 -9.47 -7.11 -4.28
CA PRO A 25 -10.27 -8.28 -3.96
C PRO A 25 -9.47 -9.27 -3.09
N ASP A 26 -10.14 -9.96 -2.16
CA ASP A 26 -9.47 -10.80 -1.16
C ASP A 26 -8.50 -11.83 -1.77
N ALA A 27 -8.89 -12.48 -2.87
CA ALA A 27 -8.04 -13.44 -3.57
C ALA A 27 -6.74 -12.82 -4.14
N VAL A 28 -6.78 -11.54 -4.52
CA VAL A 28 -5.58 -10.82 -4.98
C VAL A 28 -4.70 -10.45 -3.80
N LEU A 29 -5.30 -10.03 -2.69
CA LEU A 29 -4.58 -9.73 -1.46
C LEU A 29 -3.81 -10.96 -0.96
N ASP A 30 -4.45 -12.13 -0.91
CA ASP A 30 -3.81 -13.37 -0.48
C ASP A 30 -2.61 -13.74 -1.35
N ARG A 31 -2.73 -13.54 -2.67
CA ARG A 31 -1.60 -13.76 -3.60
C ARG A 31 -0.45 -12.78 -3.33
N LEU A 32 -0.74 -11.52 -3.04
CA LEU A 32 0.28 -10.52 -2.72
C LEU A 32 0.97 -10.81 -1.38
N VAL A 33 0.23 -11.30 -0.38
CA VAL A 33 0.80 -11.78 0.88
C VAL A 33 1.81 -12.91 0.61
N GLY A 34 1.47 -13.90 -0.21
CA GLY A 34 2.41 -14.99 -0.57
C GLY A 34 3.68 -14.50 -1.28
N VAL A 35 3.57 -13.46 -2.13
CA VAL A 35 4.73 -12.82 -2.74
C VAL A 35 5.59 -12.11 -1.68
N LYS A 36 4.97 -11.36 -0.76
CA LYS A 36 5.66 -10.69 0.35
C LYS A 36 6.35 -11.70 1.27
N ASP A 37 5.71 -12.82 1.59
CA ASP A 37 6.31 -13.90 2.38
C ASP A 37 7.58 -14.47 1.73
N THR A 38 7.60 -14.57 0.39
CA THR A 38 8.73 -15.14 -0.35
C THR A 38 9.91 -14.17 -0.48
N TYR A 39 9.64 -12.87 -0.70
CA TYR A 39 10.68 -11.92 -1.12
C TYR A 39 10.94 -10.76 -0.15
N ASP A 40 10.03 -10.46 0.77
CA ASP A 40 10.18 -9.39 1.77
C ASP A 40 9.56 -9.81 3.12
N PRO A 41 10.01 -10.93 3.72
CA PRO A 41 9.43 -11.47 4.95
C PRO A 41 9.61 -10.53 6.16
N THR A 42 10.54 -9.59 6.10
CA THR A 42 10.78 -8.56 7.13
C THR A 42 10.01 -7.26 6.88
N ASN A 43 9.25 -7.18 5.79
CA ASN A 43 8.51 -6.00 5.35
C ASN A 43 9.36 -4.71 5.28
N LEU A 44 10.55 -4.80 4.68
CA LEU A 44 11.47 -3.67 4.49
C LEU A 44 10.83 -2.58 3.62
N PHE A 45 10.08 -2.99 2.58
CA PHE A 45 9.42 -2.07 1.65
C PHE A 45 7.97 -1.82 2.06
N ARG A 46 7.82 -0.98 3.09
CA ARG A 46 6.52 -0.66 3.73
C ARG A 46 6.06 0.78 3.56
N LEU A 47 6.88 1.67 3.00
CA LEU A 47 6.52 3.08 2.77
C LEU A 47 5.75 3.25 1.45
N ASN A 48 4.72 2.42 1.26
CA ASN A 48 3.82 2.44 0.11
C ASN A 48 2.38 2.06 0.55
N GLN A 49 1.54 1.65 -0.40
CA GLN A 49 0.29 0.94 -0.11
C GLN A 49 0.58 -0.48 0.39
N ASP A 50 1.01 -0.55 1.65
CA ASP A 50 1.67 -1.75 2.19
C ASP A 50 0.72 -2.95 2.28
N THR A 51 1.23 -4.10 1.83
CA THR A 51 0.65 -5.42 2.07
C THR A 51 1.61 -6.17 2.97
N ARG A 52 1.15 -6.52 4.18
CA ARG A 52 2.01 -7.17 5.18
C ARG A 52 2.19 -8.66 4.87
N PRO A 53 3.40 -9.21 5.04
CA PRO A 53 3.60 -10.66 5.06
C PRO A 53 2.84 -11.28 6.23
N SER A 54 2.59 -12.59 6.16
CA SER A 54 1.86 -13.37 7.15
C SER A 54 2.45 -13.24 8.56
N THR A 55 3.78 -13.12 8.67
CA THR A 55 4.51 -12.94 9.94
C THR A 55 4.35 -11.55 10.56
N GLY A 56 3.97 -10.56 9.77
CA GLY A 56 3.80 -9.17 10.21
C GLY A 56 2.34 -8.73 10.35
N ARG A 57 1.39 -9.66 10.18
CA ARG A 57 -0.04 -9.37 10.24
C ARG A 57 -0.54 -9.20 11.67
#